data_AF-A0A1Y4UR45-F1
#
_entry.id   AF-A0A1Y4UR45-F1
#
_cell.length_a   1.000
_cell.length_b   1.000
_cell.length_c   1.000
_cell.angle_alpha   90.00
_cell.angle_beta   90.00
_cell.angle_gamma   90.00
#
_symmetry.space_group_name_H-M   'P 1'
#
loop_
_entity.id
_entity.type
_entity.pdbx_description
1 polymer ?
#
loop_
_entity_poly.entity_id
_entity_poly.type
_entity_poly.pdbx_seq_one_letter_code
_entity_poly.pdbx_strand_id
1 'polypeptide(L)'
;MVVSSRQVASSASPVLVRGGVTPLENVSGVVSVVRGVTTRTKTGEAEDATWRELTTIRIVDDVIPTIRNSLRAKLRRTKNTEQTRGAIRSQVVLELENKLAREIITGYDQVTVEADTENPTVCLVDFTFTVAHGLNQIWLTAHITV
;
A
#
# COMPACT_ATOMS: atom_id res chain seq x y z
N MET A 1 8.59 9.23 16.80
CA MET A 1 9.44 8.07 16.46
C MET A 1 10.47 7.93 17.57
N VAL A 2 10.31 6.97 18.49
CA VAL A 2 11.28 6.76 19.58
C VAL A 2 12.41 5.92 19.00
N VAL A 3 13.56 6.56 18.73
CA VAL A 3 14.77 5.87 18.30
C VAL A 3 15.54 5.49 19.57
N SER A 4 15.46 4.22 19.96
CA SER A 4 16.30 3.70 21.05
C SER A 4 17.73 3.54 20.53
N SER A 5 18.67 4.24 21.15
CA SER A 5 20.11 4.24 20.80
C SER A 5 20.89 3.04 21.36
N ARG A 6 20.21 2.07 22.01
CA ARG A 6 20.86 0.84 22.50
C ARG A 6 21.04 -0.15 21.35
N GLN A 7 22.25 -0.70 21.21
CA GLN A 7 22.51 -1.85 20.35
C GLN A 7 21.68 -3.03 20.86
N VAL A 8 20.62 -3.38 20.13
CA VAL A 8 19.71 -4.45 20.50
C VAL A 8 20.26 -5.77 19.99
N ALA A 9 20.29 -6.80 20.84
CA ALA A 9 20.68 -8.14 20.43
C ALA A 9 19.75 -8.64 19.31
N SER A 10 20.28 -9.37 18.32
CA SER A 10 19.52 -9.89 17.18
C SER A 10 18.27 -10.70 17.59
N SER A 11 18.32 -11.36 18.74
CA SER A 11 17.20 -12.12 19.33
C SER A 11 16.00 -11.27 19.78
N ALA A 12 16.19 -9.97 20.02
CA ALA A 12 15.11 -9.07 20.46
C ALA A 12 14.39 -8.35 19.31
N SER A 13 14.92 -8.42 18.08
CA SER A 13 14.31 -7.83 16.88
C SER A 13 12.86 -8.28 16.62
N PRO A 14 12.47 -9.57 16.79
CA PRO A 14 11.08 -9.99 16.58
C PRO A 14 10.08 -9.40 17.57
N VAL A 15 10.52 -9.05 18.79
CA VAL A 15 9.67 -8.41 19.81
C VAL A 15 9.44 -6.95 19.44
N LEU A 16 10.49 -6.24 19.02
CA LEU A 16 10.40 -4.85 18.57
C LEU A 16 9.49 -4.70 17.35
N VAL A 17 9.64 -5.58 16.36
CA VAL A 17 8.80 -5.58 15.15
C VAL A 17 7.31 -5.79 15.50
N ARG A 18 7.00 -6.71 16.43
CA ARG A 18 5.63 -6.91 16.91
C ARG A 18 5.09 -5.72 17.69
N GLY A 19 5.96 -5.01 18.41
CA GLY A 19 5.64 -3.76 19.10
C GLY A 19 5.51 -2.53 18.20
N GLY A 20 5.61 -2.67 16.87
CA GLY A 20 5.52 -1.55 15.93
C GLY A 20 6.77 -0.66 15.89
N VAL A 21 7.92 -1.20 16.28
CA VAL A 21 9.21 -0.52 16.24
C VAL A 21 10.00 -1.01 15.02
N THR A 22 10.40 -0.09 14.15
CA THR A 22 11.35 -0.36 13.07
C THR A 22 12.76 -0.50 13.66
N PRO A 23 13.36 -1.71 13.73
CA PRO A 23 14.67 -1.91 14.33
C PRO A 23 15.77 -1.55 13.32
N LEU A 24 16.85 -0.99 13.85
CA LEU A 24 18.11 -0.81 13.12
C LEU A 24 19.14 -1.78 13.70
N GLU A 25 19.98 -2.34 12.82
CA GLU A 25 21.15 -3.11 13.23
C GLU A 25 22.43 -2.46 12.73
N ASN A 26 23.53 -2.70 13.43
CA ASN A 26 24.86 -2.33 12.99
C ASN A 26 25.68 -3.60 12.80
N VAL A 27 26.04 -3.88 11.55
CA VAL A 27 26.89 -5.02 11.19
C VAL A 27 28.17 -4.47 10.58
N SER A 28 29.29 -4.69 11.24
CA SER A 28 30.62 -4.25 10.77
C SER A 28 30.71 -2.75 10.45
N GLY A 29 30.03 -1.91 11.24
CA GLY A 29 30.02 -0.46 11.06
C GLY A 29 28.95 0.05 10.08
N VAL A 30 28.21 -0.83 9.40
CA VAL A 30 27.12 -0.47 8.50
C VAL A 30 25.79 -0.54 9.25
N VAL A 31 25.07 0.57 9.31
CA VAL A 31 23.73 0.63 9.90
C VAL A 31 22.67 0.39 8.84
N SER A 32 21.80 -0.60 9.06
CA SER A 32 20.71 -0.97 8.16
C SER A 32 19.38 -1.14 8.90
N VAL A 33 18.28 -1.04 8.17
CA VAL A 33 16.93 -1.35 8.68
C VAL A 33 16.74 -2.85 8.63
N VAL A 34 16.45 -3.47 9.78
CA VAL A 34 16.14 -4.92 9.85
C VAL A 34 14.78 -5.20 9.21
N ARG A 35 13.75 -4.42 9.58
CA ARG A 35 12.41 -4.48 8.98
C ARG A 35 11.65 -3.16 9.19
N GLY A 36 11.22 -2.55 8.09
CA GLY A 36 10.39 -1.35 8.13
C GLY A 36 8.95 -1.69 8.53
N VAL A 37 8.55 -1.30 9.74
CA VAL A 37 7.17 -1.46 10.22
C VAL A 37 6.59 -0.15 10.73
N THR A 38 5.28 -0.07 10.73
CA THR A 38 4.57 1.08 11.29
C THR A 38 4.27 0.89 12.77
N THR A 39 3.94 1.98 13.45
CA THR A 39 3.64 1.99 14.88
C THR A 39 2.23 1.47 15.19
N ARG A 40 1.40 1.19 14.18
CA ARG A 40 0.04 0.67 14.38
C ARG A 40 0.12 -0.83 14.66
N THR A 41 -0.17 -1.20 15.91
CA THR A 41 -0.19 -2.60 16.37
C THR A 41 -1.58 -3.12 16.68
N LYS A 42 -2.59 -2.24 16.66
CA LYS A 42 -3.98 -2.55 17.01
C LYS A 42 -4.98 -1.88 16.05
N THR A 43 -6.16 -2.47 15.97
CA THR A 43 -7.37 -1.85 15.42
C THR A 43 -8.48 -1.97 16.46
N GLY A 44 -8.93 -0.82 16.97
CA GLY A 44 -9.64 -0.78 18.25
C GLY A 44 -8.71 -1.27 19.37
N GLU A 45 -9.16 -2.24 20.16
CA GLU A 45 -8.37 -2.83 21.24
C GLU A 45 -7.64 -4.13 20.84
N ALA A 46 -8.01 -4.73 19.71
CA ALA A 46 -7.48 -5.99 19.23
C ALA A 46 -6.15 -5.82 18.48
N GLU A 47 -5.25 -6.79 18.61
CA GLU A 47 -4.01 -6.84 17.83
C GLU A 47 -4.32 -6.94 16.33
N ASP A 48 -3.67 -6.10 15.53
CA ASP A 48 -3.86 -6.05 14.08
C ASP A 48 -2.50 -5.91 13.38
N ALA A 49 -2.23 -6.84 12.47
CA ALA A 49 -1.00 -6.88 11.68
C ALA A 49 -1.17 -6.29 10.27
N THR A 50 -2.40 -5.98 9.84
CA THR A 50 -2.73 -5.61 8.46
C THR A 50 -1.90 -4.44 7.94
N TRP A 51 -1.68 -3.45 8.81
CA TRP A 51 -0.98 -2.20 8.49
C TRP A 51 0.49 -2.19 8.93
N ARG A 52 1.00 -3.33 9.42
CA ARG A 52 2.31 -3.40 10.05
C ARG A 52 3.44 -3.15 9.06
N GLU A 53 3.36 -3.74 7.88
CA GLU A 53 4.42 -3.59 6.88
C GLU A 53 4.39 -2.19 6.25
N LEU A 54 5.53 -1.49 6.31
CA LEU A 54 5.65 -0.14 5.76
C LEU A 54 5.37 -0.11 4.24
N THR A 55 5.72 -1.18 3.53
CA THR A 55 5.46 -1.32 2.09
C THR A 55 3.96 -1.29 1.78
N THR A 56 3.13 -1.93 2.60
CA THR A 56 1.67 -1.93 2.42
C THR A 56 1.12 -0.51 2.45
N ILE A 57 1.55 0.29 3.43
CA ILE A 57 1.09 1.68 3.55
C ILE A 57 1.60 2.54 2.40
N ARG A 58 2.86 2.36 1.98
CA ARG A 58 3.41 3.10 0.82
C ARG A 58 2.63 2.83 -0.47
N ILE A 59 2.18 1.60 -0.69
CA ILE A 59 1.37 1.26 -1.86
C ILE A 59 0.00 1.91 -1.78
N VAL A 60 -0.65 1.86 -0.60
CA VAL A 60 -1.95 2.54 -0.40
C VAL A 60 -1.83 4.06 -0.61
N ASP A 61 -0.77 4.67 -0.07
CA ASP A 61 -0.45 6.09 -0.21
C ASP A 61 -0.01 6.48 -1.63
N ASP A 62 0.34 5.53 -2.49
CA ASP A 62 0.59 5.75 -3.91
C ASP A 62 -0.71 5.62 -4.72
N VAL A 63 -1.49 4.54 -4.51
CA VAL A 63 -2.69 4.22 -5.29
C VAL A 63 -3.81 5.23 -5.08
N ILE A 64 -4.21 5.48 -3.82
CA ILE A 64 -5.39 6.31 -3.52
C ILE A 64 -5.18 7.77 -3.99
N PRO A 65 -4.07 8.45 -3.67
CA PRO A 65 -3.86 9.82 -4.12
C PRO A 65 -3.71 9.91 -5.65
N THR A 66 -3.07 8.94 -6.31
CA THR A 66 -2.94 8.93 -7.78
C THR A 66 -4.32 8.92 -8.44
N ILE A 67 -5.18 7.98 -8.07
CA ILE A 67 -6.54 7.88 -8.64
C ILE A 67 -7.34 9.15 -8.35
N ARG A 68 -7.31 9.64 -7.11
CA ARG A 68 -8.01 10.88 -6.71
C ARG A 68 -7.56 12.08 -7.54
N ASN A 69 -6.27 12.23 -7.77
CA ASN A 69 -5.71 13.32 -8.56
C ASN A 69 -6.08 13.20 -10.05
N SER A 70 -6.04 11.98 -10.59
CA SER A 70 -6.44 11.68 -11.97
C SER A 70 -7.92 12.03 -12.23
N LEU A 71 -8.81 11.64 -11.33
CA LEU A 71 -10.23 12.00 -11.38
C LEU A 71 -10.46 13.51 -11.25
N ARG A 72 -9.79 14.17 -10.29
CA ARG A 72 -9.88 15.64 -10.12
C ARG A 72 -9.42 16.40 -11.35
N ALA A 73 -8.36 15.94 -12.01
CA ALA A 73 -7.83 16.58 -13.20
C ALA A 73 -8.81 16.51 -14.38
N LYS A 74 -9.41 15.33 -14.62
CA LYS A 74 -10.30 15.11 -15.77
C LYS A 74 -11.73 15.61 -15.57
N LEU A 75 -12.21 15.72 -14.33
CA LEU A 75 -13.66 15.88 -14.05
C LEU A 75 -14.02 17.08 -13.19
N ARG A 76 -13.11 18.05 -13.03
CA ARG A 76 -13.22 19.17 -12.09
C ARG A 76 -14.51 20.01 -12.17
N ARG A 77 -15.22 19.99 -13.30
CA ARG A 77 -16.43 20.80 -13.54
C ARG A 77 -17.57 20.00 -14.16
N THR A 78 -17.49 18.68 -14.15
CA THR A 78 -18.46 17.83 -14.82
C THR A 78 -19.60 17.50 -13.86
N LYS A 79 -20.84 17.53 -14.35
CA LYS A 79 -22.01 17.13 -13.53
C LYS A 79 -22.00 15.62 -13.31
N ASN A 80 -22.49 15.15 -12.18
CA ASN A 80 -22.69 13.72 -11.93
C ASN A 80 -23.85 13.19 -12.80
N THR A 81 -23.55 12.78 -14.02
CA THR A 81 -24.45 12.07 -14.93
C THR A 81 -23.99 10.64 -15.13
N GLU A 82 -24.87 9.78 -15.63
CA GLU A 82 -24.54 8.39 -15.93
C GLU A 82 -23.34 8.26 -16.89
N GLN A 83 -23.29 9.11 -17.92
CA GLN A 83 -22.16 9.18 -18.84
C GLN A 83 -20.84 9.50 -18.12
N THR A 84 -20.86 10.48 -17.22
CA THR A 84 -19.65 10.87 -16.47
C THR A 84 -19.23 9.81 -15.46
N ARG A 85 -20.18 9.06 -14.87
CA ARG A 85 -19.87 7.90 -14.03
C ARG A 85 -19.21 6.78 -14.83
N GLY A 86 -19.67 6.54 -16.05
CA GLY A 86 -18.98 5.66 -17.00
C GLY A 86 -17.54 6.10 -17.25
N ALA A 87 -17.31 7.38 -17.49
CA ALA A 87 -15.96 7.93 -17.67
C ALA A 87 -15.09 7.84 -16.39
N ILE A 88 -15.65 8.08 -15.21
CA ILE A 88 -14.97 7.87 -13.92
C ILE A 88 -14.54 6.42 -13.79
N ARG A 89 -15.44 5.47 -14.05
CA ARG A 89 -15.15 4.03 -13.95
C ARG A 89 -14.00 3.65 -14.87
N SER A 90 -14.08 4.04 -16.14
CA SER A 90 -13.00 3.78 -17.10
C SER A 90 -11.67 4.39 -16.67
N GLN A 91 -11.69 5.60 -16.08
CA GLN A 91 -10.47 6.24 -15.60
C GLN A 91 -9.86 5.50 -14.41
N VAL A 92 -10.68 5.06 -13.45
CA VAL A 92 -10.20 4.29 -12.30
C VAL A 92 -9.60 2.97 -12.75
N VAL A 93 -10.29 2.24 -13.64
CA VAL A 93 -9.78 0.99 -14.23
C VAL A 93 -8.45 1.22 -14.92
N LEU A 94 -8.31 2.27 -15.73
CA LEU A 94 -7.05 2.59 -16.41
C LEU A 94 -5.88 2.80 -15.42
N GLU A 95 -6.11 3.54 -14.34
CA GLU A 95 -5.08 3.75 -13.32
C GLU A 95 -4.73 2.44 -12.59
N LEU A 96 -5.72 1.62 -12.23
CA LEU A 96 -5.51 0.33 -11.58
C LEU A 96 -4.74 -0.65 -12.48
N GLU A 97 -5.09 -0.74 -13.77
CA GLU A 97 -4.36 -1.53 -14.76
C GLU A 97 -2.90 -1.07 -14.90
N ASN A 98 -2.65 0.24 -14.87
CA ASN A 98 -1.29 0.78 -14.87
C ASN A 98 -0.51 0.39 -13.59
N LYS A 99 -1.17 0.37 -12.42
CA LYS A 99 -0.55 -0.10 -11.18
C LYS A 99 -0.27 -1.61 -11.21
N LEU A 100 -1.17 -2.40 -11.82
CA LEU A 100 -1.02 -3.84 -12.01
C LEU A 100 0.17 -4.15 -12.93
N ALA A 101 0.23 -3.50 -14.10
CA ALA A 101 1.32 -3.67 -15.07
C ALA A 101 2.70 -3.28 -14.52
N ARG A 102 2.74 -2.39 -13.52
CA ARG A 102 3.97 -1.96 -12.83
C ARG A 102 4.26 -2.77 -11.57
N GLU A 103 3.51 -3.85 -11.31
CA GLU A 103 3.65 -4.74 -10.15
C GLU A 103 3.54 -4.00 -8.80
N ILE A 104 2.80 -2.88 -8.76
CA ILE A 104 2.53 -2.14 -7.52
C ILE A 104 1.37 -2.81 -6.76
N ILE A 105 0.41 -3.34 -7.50
CA ILE A 105 -0.68 -4.18 -6.98
C ILE A 105 -0.61 -5.53 -7.70
N THR A 106 -1.11 -6.59 -7.07
CA THR A 106 -1.20 -7.93 -7.67
C THR A 106 -2.56 -8.25 -8.26
N GLY A 107 -3.56 -7.41 -7.97
CA GLY A 107 -4.91 -7.55 -8.49
C GLY A 107 -5.85 -6.48 -7.94
N TYR A 108 -7.02 -6.38 -8.53
CA TYR A 108 -8.12 -5.55 -8.07
C TYR A 108 -9.46 -6.18 -8.46
N ASP A 109 -10.50 -5.90 -7.66
CA ASP A 109 -11.86 -6.39 -7.91
C ASP A 109 -12.70 -5.36 -8.68
N GLN A 110 -13.97 -5.69 -8.94
CA GLN A 110 -14.87 -4.83 -9.66
C GLN A 110 -14.89 -3.38 -9.13
N VAL A 111 -14.69 -2.43 -10.05
CA VAL A 111 -14.87 -1.00 -9.79
C VAL A 111 -16.33 -0.63 -10.03
N THR A 112 -17.00 -0.08 -9.01
CA THR A 112 -18.36 0.47 -9.10
C THR A 112 -18.33 1.98 -8.95
N VAL A 113 -19.24 2.65 -9.65
CA VAL A 113 -19.37 4.11 -9.63
C VAL A 113 -20.84 4.47 -9.62
N GLU A 114 -21.29 5.06 -8.52
CA GLU A 114 -22.71 5.31 -8.26
C GLU A 114 -22.91 6.75 -7.78
N ALA A 115 -24.12 7.26 -7.94
CA ALA A 115 -24.49 8.50 -7.27
C ALA A 115 -24.89 8.16 -5.84
N ASP A 116 -24.50 9.01 -4.89
CA ASP A 116 -24.97 8.87 -3.52
C ASP A 116 -26.49 9.04 -3.46
N THR A 117 -27.17 8.17 -2.70
CA THR A 117 -28.63 8.11 -2.66
C THR A 117 -29.25 9.28 -1.89
N GLU A 118 -28.51 9.87 -0.95
CA GLU A 118 -28.96 11.01 -0.15
C GLU A 118 -28.55 12.34 -0.80
N ASN A 119 -27.43 12.36 -1.53
CA ASN A 119 -26.92 13.53 -2.23
C ASN A 119 -26.43 13.18 -3.65
N PRO A 120 -27.29 13.26 -4.67
CA PRO A 120 -26.95 12.91 -6.05
C PRO A 120 -25.80 13.72 -6.69
N THR A 121 -25.36 14.82 -6.06
CA THR A 121 -24.17 15.57 -6.50
C THR A 121 -22.87 14.88 -6.11
N VAL A 122 -22.90 13.97 -5.15
CA VAL A 122 -21.78 13.14 -4.73
C VAL A 122 -21.72 11.88 -5.60
N CYS A 123 -20.52 11.58 -6.09
CA CYS A 123 -20.23 10.36 -6.83
C CYS A 123 -19.39 9.44 -5.95
N LEU A 124 -19.92 8.26 -5.65
CA LEU A 124 -19.27 7.21 -4.91
C LEU A 124 -18.48 6.34 -5.89
N VAL A 125 -17.26 5.99 -5.51
CA VAL A 125 -16.35 5.14 -6.29
C VAL A 125 -15.82 4.10 -5.35
N ASP A 126 -16.21 2.85 -5.56
CA ASP A 126 -15.79 1.72 -4.73
C ASP A 126 -14.97 0.74 -5.56
N PHE A 127 -13.87 0.29 -4.97
CA PHE A 127 -12.98 -0.71 -5.54
C PHE A 127 -12.10 -1.29 -4.43
N THR A 128 -11.66 -2.53 -4.65
CA THR A 128 -10.70 -3.22 -3.78
C THR A 128 -9.46 -3.55 -4.59
N PHE A 129 -8.29 -3.50 -3.98
CA PHE A 129 -7.04 -3.93 -4.60
C PHE A 129 -6.17 -4.72 -3.62
N THR A 130 -5.32 -5.59 -4.17
CA THR A 130 -4.36 -6.38 -3.42
C THR A 130 -2.97 -5.78 -3.58
N VAL A 131 -2.33 -5.49 -2.46
CA VAL A 131 -0.98 -4.91 -2.41
C VAL A 131 0.05 -5.94 -2.88
N ALA A 132 0.95 -5.55 -3.77
CA ALA A 132 2.09 -6.39 -4.12
C ALA A 132 3.10 -6.41 -2.97
N HIS A 133 3.35 -7.59 -2.42
CA HIS A 133 4.50 -7.78 -1.54
C HIS A 133 5.73 -8.00 -2.42
N GLY A 134 6.67 -7.05 -2.38
CA GLY A 134 7.88 -7.11 -3.18
C GLY A 134 8.67 -8.41 -2.96
N LEU A 135 9.30 -8.88 -4.03
CA LEU A 135 10.15 -10.07 -4.05
C LEU A 135 11.37 -9.83 -3.15
N ASN A 136 11.29 -10.26 -1.88
CA ASN A 136 12.29 -9.88 -0.86
C ASN A 136 13.47 -10.86 -0.75
N GLN A 137 13.41 -12.01 -1.43
CA GLN A 137 14.44 -13.03 -1.43
C GLN A 137 14.47 -13.74 -2.79
N ILE A 138 15.66 -13.77 -3.41
CA ILE A 138 15.94 -14.58 -4.62
C ILE A 138 17.04 -15.55 -4.24
N TRP A 139 16.75 -16.85 -4.34
CA TRP A 139 17.76 -17.89 -4.20
C TRP A 139 18.23 -18.28 -5.60
N LEU A 140 19.51 -18.04 -5.88
CA LEU A 140 20.16 -18.46 -7.12
C LEU A 140 20.98 -19.72 -6.83
N THR A 141 20.81 -20.74 -7.66
CA THR A 141 21.68 -21.92 -7.67
C THR A 141 22.23 -22.09 -9.09
N ALA A 142 23.55 -22.02 -9.23
CA ALA A 142 24.24 -22.21 -10.50
C ALA A 142 24.94 -23.56 -10.49
N HIS A 143 24.63 -24.40 -11.48
CA HIS A 143 25.36 -25.63 -11.74
C HIS A 143 26.32 -25.38 -12.89
N ILE A 144 27.62 -25.46 -12.61
CA ILE A 144 28.66 -25.31 -13.63
C ILE A 144 29.15 -26.70 -14.01
N THR A 145 29.14 -26.99 -15.29
CA THR A 145 29.77 -28.16 -15.91
C THR A 145 30.87 -27.68 -16.84
N VAL A 146 32.01 -28.37 -16.83
CA VAL A 146 33.21 -28.08 -17.66
C VAL A 146 33.17 -28.94 -18.91
#